data_AF-A0A0J9FRW2-F1
#
_entry.id   AF-A0A0J9FRW2-F1
#
_cell.length_a   1.000
_cell.length_b   1.000
_cell.length_c   1.000
_cell.angle_alpha   90.00
_cell.angle_beta   90.00
_cell.angle_gamma   90.00
#
_symmetry.space_group_name_H-M   'P 1'
#
loop_
_entity.id
_entity.type
_entity.pdbx_description
1 polymer ?
#
loop_
_entity_poly.entity_id
_entity_poly.type
_entity_poly.pdbx_seq_one_letter_code
_entity_poly.pdbx_strand_id
1 'polypeptide(L)'
;MERKTFEDEIGRNCYYIDVHKPGHKETRYKKGESHGIPYRCLTPKGLKNVLTAGRCISTDEEAFGSLRVMPPCLVTGEAAGMAAVHAIKQTRNDVHKIDIALLRKRLKEEGQYFL
;
A
#
# COMPACT_ATOMS: atom_id res chain seq x y z
N MET A 1 3.59 14.95 6.18
CA MET A 1 2.58 14.03 5.61
C MET A 1 1.13 14.43 5.93
N GLU A 2 0.23 14.56 4.95
CA GLU A 2 -1.18 15.01 5.10
C GLU A 2 -2.19 13.92 5.54
N ARG A 3 -1.71 12.75 6.02
CA ARG A 3 -2.57 11.61 6.43
C ARG A 3 -3.63 11.23 5.37
N LYS A 4 -3.23 11.26 4.10
CA LYS A 4 -4.13 11.13 2.96
C LYS A 4 -4.90 9.81 2.99
N THR A 5 -6.10 9.89 2.44
CA THR A 5 -6.92 8.73 2.09
C THR A 5 -6.96 8.61 0.58
N PHE A 6 -6.98 7.38 0.06
CA PHE A 6 -7.07 7.11 -1.37
C PHE A 6 -8.26 6.21 -1.71
N GLU A 7 -8.86 6.43 -2.87
CA GLU A 7 -9.97 5.61 -3.36
C GLU A 7 -9.54 4.15 -3.62
N ASP A 8 -8.27 3.95 -3.95
CA ASP A 8 -7.65 2.67 -4.26
C ASP A 8 -6.83 2.07 -3.12
N GLU A 9 -7.11 2.43 -1.86
CA GLU A 9 -6.38 1.88 -0.72
C GLU A 9 -6.41 0.35 -0.65
N ILE A 10 -5.28 -0.24 -0.28
CA ILE A 10 -5.13 -1.66 0.06
C ILE A 10 -4.93 -1.89 1.56
N GLY A 11 -4.80 -0.81 2.33
CA GLY A 11 -4.74 -0.86 3.78
C GLY A 11 -4.36 0.48 4.39
N ARG A 12 -4.29 0.50 5.72
CA ARG A 12 -3.98 1.69 6.53
C ARG A 12 -2.72 1.46 7.35
N ASN A 13 -1.89 2.48 7.49
CA ASN A 13 -0.69 2.45 8.33
C ASN A 13 -0.73 3.56 9.39
N CYS A 14 -0.38 3.20 10.62
CA CYS A 14 -0.22 4.12 11.76
C CYS A 14 1.15 3.98 12.45
N TYR A 15 2.09 3.24 11.85
CA TYR A 15 3.47 3.23 12.33
C TYR A 15 4.08 4.63 12.15
N TYR A 16 4.80 5.12 13.16
CA TYR A 16 5.38 6.45 13.15
C TYR A 16 6.42 6.61 12.03
N ILE A 17 6.70 7.85 11.66
CA ILE A 17 7.63 8.15 10.57
C ILE A 17 9.06 8.07 11.10
N ASP A 18 9.70 6.92 10.85
CA ASP A 18 11.06 6.60 11.31
C ASP A 18 12.10 6.94 10.23
N VAL A 19 12.47 8.22 10.15
CA VAL A 19 13.50 8.73 9.22
C VAL A 19 14.75 9.14 10.01
N HIS A 20 15.85 8.43 9.73
CA HIS A 20 17.15 8.61 10.38
C HIS A 20 18.01 9.65 9.63
N LYS A 21 17.58 10.91 9.65
CA LYS A 21 18.33 12.03 9.06
C LYS A 21 18.59 13.12 10.11
N PRO A 22 19.79 13.73 10.15
CA PRO A 22 20.04 14.87 11.03
C PRO A 22 18.98 15.97 10.86
N GLY A 23 18.42 16.45 11.96
CA GLY A 23 17.40 17.50 11.95
C GLY A 23 15.97 17.05 11.60
N HIS A 24 15.74 15.77 11.28
CA HIS A 24 14.38 15.27 11.10
C HIS A 24 13.68 15.13 12.45
N LYS A 25 12.48 15.72 12.57
CA LYS A 25 11.64 15.57 13.76
C LYS A 25 10.77 14.32 13.58
N GLU A 26 10.86 13.41 14.55
CA GLU A 26 10.02 12.22 14.59
C GLU A 26 8.54 12.62 14.55
N THR A 27 7.83 12.13 13.54
CA THR A 27 6.41 12.43 13.34
C THR A 27 5.57 11.22 13.75
N ARG A 28 4.80 11.37 14.83
CA ARG A 28 3.96 10.31 15.40
C ARG A 28 2.48 10.54 15.09
N TYR A 29 1.76 9.44 14.86
CA TYR A 29 0.31 9.44 14.74
C TYR A 29 -0.33 9.58 16.12
N LYS A 30 -1.36 10.41 16.24
CA LYS A 30 -2.24 10.44 17.42
C LYS A 30 -3.22 9.26 17.37
N LYS A 31 -3.89 8.99 18.49
CA LYS A 31 -4.94 7.97 18.56
C LYS A 31 -5.99 8.21 17.46
N GLY A 32 -6.25 7.19 16.64
CA GLY A 32 -7.20 7.25 15.53
C GLY A 32 -6.62 7.80 14.22
N GLU A 33 -5.39 8.31 14.20
CA GLU A 33 -4.75 8.78 12.99
C GLU A 33 -4.02 7.65 12.25
N SER A 34 -4.07 7.67 10.93
CA SER A 34 -3.32 6.78 10.04
C SER A 34 -3.17 7.45 8.68
N HIS A 35 -2.51 6.81 7.72
CA HIS A 35 -2.57 7.15 6.30
C HIS A 35 -2.86 5.91 5.45
N GLY A 36 -3.32 6.14 4.23
CA GLY A 36 -3.61 5.09 3.27
C GLY A 36 -2.38 4.58 2.54
N ILE A 37 -2.41 3.29 2.22
CA ILE A 37 -1.48 2.66 1.27
C ILE A 37 -2.27 2.47 -0.03
N PRO A 38 -2.06 3.25 -1.09
CA PRO A 38 -2.82 3.12 -2.34
C PRO A 38 -2.29 1.96 -3.19
N TYR A 39 -3.17 1.19 -3.83
CA TYR A 39 -2.81 0.07 -4.71
C TYR A 39 -1.78 0.46 -5.78
N ARG A 40 -1.92 1.66 -6.36
CA ARG A 40 -1.02 2.18 -7.39
C ARG A 40 0.46 2.27 -6.94
N CYS A 41 0.76 2.20 -5.64
CA CYS A 41 2.16 2.13 -5.17
C CYS A 41 2.82 0.78 -5.49
N LEU A 42 2.02 -0.26 -5.77
CA LEU A 42 2.49 -1.61 -6.10
C LEU A 42 2.75 -1.82 -7.59
N THR A 43 2.36 -0.88 -8.47
CA THR A 43 2.34 -1.09 -9.92
C THR A 43 3.38 -0.20 -10.64
N PRO A 44 4.58 -0.73 -10.97
CA PRO A 44 5.60 0.03 -11.68
C PRO A 44 5.10 0.56 -13.02
N LYS A 45 5.47 1.81 -13.34
CA LYS A 45 5.14 2.43 -14.64
C LYS A 45 5.79 1.64 -15.78
N GLY A 46 5.02 1.38 -16.83
CA GLY A 46 5.50 0.72 -18.05
C GLY A 46 5.47 -0.82 -18.03
N LEU A 47 5.28 -1.45 -16.87
CA LEU A 47 5.18 -2.90 -16.75
C LEU A 47 3.75 -3.31 -16.43
N LYS A 48 3.14 -4.13 -17.29
CA LYS A 48 1.72 -4.49 -17.16
C LYS A 48 1.46 -5.73 -16.31
N ASN A 49 2.44 -6.58 -16.11
CA ASN A 49 2.30 -7.89 -15.45
C ASN A 49 3.26 -8.06 -14.26
N VAL A 50 3.66 -6.95 -13.64
CA VAL A 50 4.62 -6.93 -12.53
C VAL A 50 4.03 -6.16 -11.36
N LEU A 51 4.08 -6.77 -10.18
CA LEU A 51 3.75 -6.14 -8.90
C LEU A 51 4.99 -6.08 -8.02
N THR A 52 5.17 -4.97 -7.33
CA THR A 52 6.17 -4.78 -6.28
C THR A 52 5.48 -4.72 -4.94
N ALA A 53 6.07 -5.31 -3.90
CA ALA A 53 5.53 -5.31 -2.54
C ALA A 53 6.66 -5.13 -1.51
N GLY A 54 6.31 -4.66 -0.32
CA GLY A 54 7.27 -4.37 0.74
C GLY A 54 8.14 -3.15 0.42
N ARG A 55 9.47 -3.28 0.53
CA ARG A 55 10.39 -2.13 0.47
C ARG A 55 10.62 -1.55 -0.93
N CYS A 56 10.19 -2.24 -1.99
CA CYS A 56 10.38 -1.81 -3.37
C CYS A 56 9.16 -1.08 -3.97
N ILE A 57 8.15 -0.79 -3.15
CA ILE A 57 6.96 -0.03 -3.57
C ILE A 57 7.29 1.44 -3.79
N SER A 58 6.50 2.12 -4.61
CA SER A 58 6.65 3.56 -4.84
C SER A 58 6.16 4.37 -3.63
N THR A 59 7.02 5.22 -3.07
CA THR A 59 6.66 6.09 -1.93
C THR A 59 7.35 7.45 -2.02
N ASP A 60 6.73 8.46 -1.42
CA ASP A 60 7.47 9.67 -1.02
C ASP A 60 8.54 9.30 0.01
N GLU A 61 9.61 10.09 0.07
CA GLU A 61 10.73 9.83 0.98
C GLU A 61 10.30 9.77 2.46
N GLU A 62 9.40 10.67 2.88
CA GLU A 62 8.87 10.69 4.25
C GLU A 62 8.02 9.44 4.52
N ALA A 63 7.14 9.07 3.58
CA ALA A 63 6.27 7.90 3.72
C ALA A 63 7.08 6.59 3.80
N PHE A 64 8.18 6.49 3.05
CA PHE A 64 9.09 5.35 3.07
C PHE A 64 9.59 5.04 4.48
N GLY A 65 9.86 6.06 5.30
CA GLY A 65 10.28 5.91 6.69
C GLY A 65 9.31 5.07 7.53
N SER A 66 8.02 5.10 7.21
CA SER A 66 6.98 4.32 7.90
C SER A 66 6.55 3.06 7.15
N LEU A 67 6.56 3.04 5.82
CA LEU A 67 6.04 1.93 5.01
C LEU A 67 7.04 0.80 4.79
N ARG A 68 8.33 1.05 5.01
CA ARG A 68 9.38 0.03 4.87
C ARG A 68 9.42 -1.01 5.99
N VAL A 69 8.66 -0.82 7.07
CA VAL A 69 8.66 -1.70 8.25
C VAL A 69 7.76 -2.92 8.04
N MET A 70 7.88 -3.92 8.92
CA MET A 70 7.24 -5.23 8.71
C MET A 70 5.72 -5.19 8.54
N PRO A 71 4.93 -4.45 9.35
CA PRO A 71 3.47 -4.50 9.23
C PRO A 71 2.95 -3.99 7.87
N PRO A 72 3.36 -2.82 7.36
CA PRO A 72 2.99 -2.41 6.00
C PRO A 72 3.53 -3.33 4.90
N CYS A 73 4.71 -3.94 5.10
CA CYS A 73 5.23 -4.94 4.16
C CYS A 73 4.31 -6.18 4.05
N LEU A 74 3.73 -6.62 5.18
CA LEU A 74 2.74 -7.71 5.17
C LEU A 74 1.47 -7.31 4.42
N VAL A 75 0.93 -6.13 4.70
CA VAL A 75 -0.27 -5.59 4.01
C VAL A 75 -0.05 -5.52 2.50
N THR A 76 1.08 -4.96 2.06
CA THR A 76 1.39 -4.83 0.64
C THR A 76 1.64 -6.19 -0.03
N GLY A 77 2.24 -7.15 0.67
CA GLY A 77 2.46 -8.50 0.17
C GLY A 77 1.16 -9.26 -0.06
N GLU A 78 0.25 -9.22 0.91
CA GLU A 78 -1.09 -9.81 0.79
C GLU A 78 -1.87 -9.19 -0.37
N ALA A 79 -1.91 -7.85 -0.42
CA ALA A 79 -2.60 -7.12 -1.49
C ALA A 79 -2.01 -7.44 -2.88
N ALA A 80 -0.68 -7.53 -3.00
CA ALA A 80 -0.03 -7.89 -4.26
C ALA A 80 -0.39 -9.32 -4.71
N GLY A 81 -0.35 -10.30 -3.79
CA GLY A 81 -0.72 -11.69 -4.11
C GLY A 81 -2.17 -11.80 -4.58
N MET A 82 -3.09 -11.17 -3.86
CA MET A 82 -4.51 -11.17 -4.19
C MET A 82 -4.80 -10.44 -5.51
N ALA A 83 -4.14 -9.31 -5.74
CA ALA A 83 -4.18 -8.58 -7.01
C ALA A 83 -3.66 -9.42 -8.19
N ALA A 84 -2.60 -10.21 -7.98
CA ALA A 84 -2.07 -11.10 -9.01
C ALA A 84 -3.13 -12.14 -9.42
N VAL A 85 -3.86 -12.72 -8.46
CA VAL A 85 -4.98 -13.65 -8.74
C VAL A 85 -6.08 -12.99 -9.56
N HIS A 86 -6.37 -11.70 -9.30
CA HIS A 86 -7.36 -10.96 -10.10
C HIS A 86 -6.84 -10.72 -11.51
N ALA A 87 -5.57 -10.34 -11.66
CA ALA A 87 -4.94 -10.07 -12.94
C ALA A 87 -4.91 -11.31 -13.84
N ILE A 88 -4.52 -12.49 -13.33
CA ILE A 88 -4.44 -13.73 -14.14
C ILE A 88 -5.80 -14.22 -14.67
N LYS A 89 -6.91 -13.75 -14.09
CA LYS A 89 -8.27 -14.06 -14.56
C LYS A 89 -8.72 -13.13 -15.69
N GLN A 90 -7.97 -12.08 -15.98
CA GLN A 90 -8.24 -11.17 -17.08
C GLN A 90 -7.63 -11.69 -18.38
N THR A 91 -8.15 -11.23 -19.51
CA THR A 91 -7.59 -11.60 -20.83
C THR A 91 -6.15 -11.11 -21.04
N ARG A 92 -5.76 -9.99 -20.40
CA ARG A 92 -4.47 -9.31 -20.66
C ARG A 92 -3.49 -9.32 -19.49
N ASN A 93 -3.86 -9.92 -18.36
CA ASN A 93 -3.03 -9.96 -17.14
C ASN A 93 -2.46 -8.59 -16.74
N ASP A 94 -3.28 -7.53 -16.91
CA ASP A 94 -2.83 -6.15 -16.69
C ASP A 94 -3.12 -5.75 -15.25
N VAL A 95 -2.08 -5.74 -14.42
CA VAL A 95 -2.18 -5.41 -12.99
C VAL A 95 -2.67 -3.98 -12.77
N HIS A 96 -2.56 -3.08 -13.75
CA HIS A 96 -3.10 -1.72 -13.67
C HIS A 96 -4.62 -1.65 -13.90
N LYS A 97 -5.24 -2.75 -14.33
CA LYS A 97 -6.65 -2.82 -14.75
C LYS A 97 -7.48 -3.79 -13.91
N ILE A 98 -7.02 -4.16 -12.72
CA ILE A 98 -7.80 -4.98 -11.81
C ILE A 98 -8.98 -4.21 -11.22
N ASP A 99 -10.02 -4.95 -10.82
CA ASP A 99 -11.12 -4.40 -10.05
C ASP A 99 -10.66 -4.15 -8.61
N ILE A 100 -10.41 -2.89 -8.29
CA ILE A 100 -9.95 -2.45 -6.97
C ILE A 100 -11.05 -2.57 -5.92
N ALA A 101 -12.32 -2.38 -6.29
CA ALA A 101 -13.43 -2.54 -5.35
C ALA A 101 -13.54 -4.01 -4.91
N LEU A 102 -13.39 -4.94 -5.86
CA LEU A 102 -13.32 -6.37 -5.56
C LEU A 102 -12.09 -6.71 -4.72
N LEU A 103 -10.90 -6.16 -5.04
CA LEU A 103 -9.70 -6.36 -4.23
C LEU A 103 -9.90 -5.89 -2.78
N ARG A 104 -10.42 -4.67 -2.59
CA ARG A 104 -10.72 -4.12 -1.26
C ARG A 104 -11.72 -4.95 -0.49
N LYS A 105 -12.78 -5.43 -1.16
CA LYS A 105 -13.75 -6.34 -0.56
C LYS A 105 -13.07 -7.60 -0.02
N ARG A 106 -12.24 -8.26 -0.85
CA ARG A 106 -11.52 -9.48 -0.47
C ARG A 106 -10.52 -9.24 0.65
N LEU A 107 -9.74 -8.14 0.61
CA LEU A 107 -8.83 -7.76 1.69
C LEU A 107 -9.57 -7.50 3.01
N LYS A 108 -10.76 -6.90 2.95
CA LYS A 108 -11.60 -6.68 4.14
C LYS A 108 -12.10 -7.98 4.75
N GLU A 109 -12.41 -8.98 3.92
CA GLU A 109 -12.78 -10.34 4.37
C GLU A 109 -11.63 -11.02 5.14
N GLU A 110 -10.38 -10.73 4.78
CA GLU A 110 -9.17 -11.21 5.48
C GLU A 110 -8.75 -10.32 6.67
N GLY A 111 -9.56 -9.30 7.00
CA GLY A 111 -9.37 -8.46 8.18
C GLY A 111 -8.65 -7.12 7.95
N GLN A 112 -8.39 -6.74 6.70
CA GLN A 112 -7.83 -5.41 6.42
C GLN A 112 -8.82 -4.28 6.77
N TYR A 113 -8.28 -3.23 7.37
CA TYR A 113 -9.05 -2.06 7.78
C TYR A 113 -9.02 -0.97 6.70
N PHE A 114 -10.19 -0.41 6.41
CA PHE A 114 -10.41 0.73 5.53
C PHE A 114 -11.30 1.75 6.25
N LEU A 115 -11.15 3.04 5.90
CA LEU A 115 -12.06 4.10 6.34
C LEU A 115 -13.39 4.06 5.58
#